data_AF-A0ABC9EMW0-F1
#
_entry.id   AF-A0ABC9EMW0-F1
#
_cell.length_a   1.000
_cell.length_b   1.000
_cell.length_c   1.000
_cell.angle_alpha   90.00
_cell.angle_beta   90.00
_cell.angle_gamma   90.00
#
_symmetry.space_group_name_H-M   'P 1'
#
loop_
_entity.id
_entity.type
_entity.pdbx_description
1 polymer ?
#
loop_
_entity_poly.entity_id
_entity_poly.type
_entity_poly.pdbx_seq_one_letter_code
_entity_poly.pdbx_strand_id
1 'polypeptide(L)'
;MRGPNTRTFQQGFLKNLVLSLQSCNKLCVSSSSGSASSVMMSLQERKHAIKSSADIAMAAARGGGARWPRAILGSSSSSAAASIRPYKSPPGKVHSRCKRIVRRCFRARRSRDGRSSSEIARRLVRKRTKVLRKMIPGGESLDEISLLREAMDYVAHLHAQVDVLRRISNAVQ
;
A
#
# COMPACT_ATOMS: atom_id res chain seq x y z
N MET A 1 -10.63 5.59 23.14
CA MET A 1 -10.41 5.72 21.68
C MET A 1 -11.74 5.43 21.00
N ARG A 2 -12.37 6.42 20.35
CA ARG A 2 -13.66 6.24 19.68
C ARG A 2 -13.44 5.34 18.46
N GLY A 3 -14.03 4.15 18.44
CA GLY A 3 -13.97 3.25 17.28
C GLY A 3 -14.50 3.98 16.03
N PRO A 4 -14.01 3.63 14.83
CA PRO A 4 -14.50 4.27 13.61
C PRO A 4 -16.02 4.09 13.53
N ASN A 5 -16.76 5.19 13.37
CA ASN A 5 -18.18 5.11 13.11
C ASN A 5 -18.35 4.49 11.72
N THR A 6 -18.54 3.17 11.71
CA THR A 6 -18.50 2.36 10.48
C THR A 6 -19.55 2.85 9.48
N ARG A 7 -20.70 3.35 9.95
CA ARG A 7 -21.76 3.90 9.09
C ARG A 7 -21.32 5.14 8.33
N THR A 8 -20.63 6.09 8.97
CA THR A 8 -20.19 7.33 8.29
C THR A 8 -19.14 7.01 7.23
N PHE A 9 -18.22 6.09 7.55
CA PHE A 9 -17.25 5.60 6.57
C PHE A 9 -17.95 4.90 5.41
N GLN A 10 -18.88 3.97 5.68
CA GLN A 10 -19.59 3.21 4.64
C GLN A 10 -20.38 4.13 3.71
N GLN A 11 -21.05 5.16 4.25
CA GLN A 11 -21.76 6.17 3.46
C GLN A 11 -20.79 6.98 2.58
N GLY A 12 -19.69 7.47 3.16
CA GLY A 12 -18.67 8.20 2.41
C GLY A 12 -18.02 7.34 1.32
N PHE A 13 -17.72 6.09 1.63
CA PHE A 13 -17.16 5.11 0.70
C PHE A 13 -18.11 4.87 -0.47
N LEU A 14 -19.38 4.58 -0.20
CA LEU A 14 -20.39 4.34 -1.23
C LEU A 14 -20.57 5.57 -2.14
N LYS A 15 -20.69 6.75 -1.54
CA LYS A 15 -20.81 8.01 -2.28
C LYS A 15 -19.62 8.21 -3.23
N ASN A 16 -18.39 8.07 -2.71
CA ASN A 16 -17.19 8.24 -3.51
C ASN A 16 -17.05 7.16 -4.60
N LEU A 17 -17.45 5.92 -4.31
CA LEU A 17 -17.43 4.83 -5.27
C LEU A 17 -18.33 5.10 -6.48
N VAL A 18 -19.57 5.53 -6.23
CA VAL A 18 -20.52 5.89 -7.30
C VAL A 18 -19.97 7.05 -8.13
N LEU A 19 -19.43 8.08 -7.50
CA LEU A 19 -18.82 9.23 -8.20
C LEU A 19 -17.64 8.80 -9.08
N SER A 20 -16.73 7.95 -8.57
CA SER A 20 -15.58 7.45 -9.34
C SER A 20 -16.03 6.62 -10.55
N LEU A 21 -17.01 5.73 -10.38
CA LEU A 21 -17.54 4.92 -11.48
C LEU A 21 -18.24 5.76 -12.56
N GLN A 22 -19.01 6.78 -12.16
CA GLN A 22 -19.63 7.71 -13.10
C GLN A 22 -18.58 8.50 -13.90
N SER A 23 -17.48 8.93 -13.26
CA SER A 23 -16.37 9.59 -13.94
C SER A 23 -15.67 8.66 -14.94
N CYS A 24 -15.44 7.40 -14.60
CA CYS A 24 -14.89 6.42 -15.53
C CYS A 24 -15.80 6.23 -16.75
N ASN A 25 -17.12 6.16 -16.55
CA ASN A 25 -18.08 6.04 -17.65
C ASN A 25 -18.07 7.27 -18.57
N LYS A 26 -18.00 8.49 -18.01
CA LYS A 26 -17.96 9.73 -18.80
C LYS A 26 -16.69 9.87 -19.63
N LEU A 27 -15.52 9.52 -19.08
CA LEU A 27 -14.24 9.57 -19.79
C LEU A 27 -14.24 8.68 -21.04
N CYS A 28 -14.83 7.48 -20.98
CA CYS A 28 -15.00 6.62 -22.14
C CYS A 28 -15.85 7.25 -23.25
N VAL A 29 -16.86 8.04 -22.88
CA VAL A 29 -17.76 8.73 -23.82
C VAL A 29 -17.12 9.99 -24.39
N SER A 30 -16.20 10.65 -23.66
CA SER A 30 -15.53 11.88 -24.14
C SER A 30 -14.35 11.61 -25.07
N SER A 31 -13.78 10.41 -25.08
CA SER A 31 -12.70 10.03 -26.01
C SER A 31 -13.19 9.67 -27.42
N SER A 32 -14.50 9.65 -27.67
CA SER A 32 -15.08 9.39 -28.99
C SER A 32 -15.20 10.67 -29.83
N SER A 33 -14.06 11.24 -30.23
CA SER A 33 -14.01 12.16 -31.37
C SER A 33 -13.73 11.34 -32.64
N GLY A 34 -14.77 10.97 -33.38
CA GLY A 34 -14.66 10.73 -34.83
C GLY A 34 -14.65 9.29 -35.36
N SER A 35 -15.06 8.25 -34.61
CA SER A 35 -15.36 6.96 -35.23
C SER A 35 -16.36 6.13 -34.43
N ALA A 36 -17.43 5.69 -35.08
CA ALA A 36 -18.57 4.97 -34.50
C ALA A 36 -18.27 3.51 -34.15
N SER A 37 -17.11 3.24 -33.54
CA SER A 37 -16.91 2.03 -32.77
C SER A 37 -17.00 2.43 -31.30
N SER A 38 -18.14 2.12 -30.69
CA SER A 38 -18.33 2.15 -29.25
C SER A 38 -17.24 1.30 -28.61
N VAL A 39 -16.12 1.92 -28.23
CA VAL A 39 -15.06 1.23 -27.48
C VAL A 39 -15.60 1.05 -26.07
N MET A 40 -16.52 0.09 -25.93
CA MET A 40 -16.84 -0.48 -24.64
C MET A 40 -15.52 -0.90 -24.01
N MET A 41 -15.24 -0.43 -22.80
CA MET A 41 -14.10 -0.92 -22.05
C MET A 41 -14.11 -2.44 -22.05
N SER A 42 -12.96 -3.02 -22.39
CA SER A 42 -12.73 -4.45 -22.27
C SER A 42 -13.08 -4.92 -20.87
N LEU A 43 -13.39 -6.20 -20.72
CA LEU A 43 -13.68 -6.79 -19.41
C LEU A 43 -12.54 -6.51 -18.40
N GLN A 44 -11.29 -6.51 -18.87
CA GLN A 44 -10.12 -6.26 -18.03
C GLN A 44 -10.04 -4.81 -17.57
N GLU A 45 -10.29 -3.84 -18.46
CA GLU A 45 -10.33 -2.41 -18.10
C GLU A 45 -11.46 -2.12 -17.13
N ARG A 46 -12.65 -2.72 -17.33
CA ARG A 46 -13.77 -2.58 -16.39
C ARG A 46 -13.40 -3.12 -15.00
N LYS A 47 -12.81 -4.31 -14.93
CA LYS A 47 -12.33 -4.89 -13.65
C LYS A 47 -11.31 -3.99 -12.97
N HIS A 48 -10.35 -3.46 -13.73
CA HIS A 48 -9.34 -2.55 -13.21
C HIS A 48 -9.95 -1.21 -12.74
N ALA A 49 -10.87 -0.64 -13.50
CA ALA A 49 -11.56 0.61 -13.16
C ALA A 49 -12.41 0.45 -11.89
N ILE A 50 -13.11 -0.67 -11.73
CA ILE A 50 -13.87 -0.97 -10.50
C ILE A 50 -12.94 -1.06 -9.30
N LYS A 51 -11.83 -1.82 -9.42
CA LYS A 51 -10.84 -1.97 -8.35
C LYS A 51 -10.24 -0.60 -7.97
N SER A 52 -9.76 0.14 -8.96
CA SER A 52 -9.16 1.46 -8.76
C SER A 52 -10.16 2.45 -8.14
N SER A 53 -11.42 2.45 -8.60
CA SER A 53 -12.49 3.27 -8.01
C SER A 53 -12.74 2.91 -6.55
N ALA A 54 -12.72 1.62 -6.21
CA ALA A 54 -12.90 1.15 -4.84
C ALA A 54 -11.71 1.56 -3.95
N ASP A 55 -10.48 1.48 -4.44
CA ASP A 55 -9.28 1.90 -3.71
C ASP A 55 -9.29 3.42 -3.47
N ILE A 56 -9.61 4.22 -4.49
CA ILE A 56 -9.74 5.68 -4.40
C ILE A 56 -10.87 6.06 -3.43
N ALA A 57 -12.03 5.43 -3.55
CA ALA A 57 -13.19 5.72 -2.70
C ALA A 57 -12.91 5.40 -1.23
N MET A 58 -12.24 4.28 -0.95
CA MET A 58 -11.85 3.89 0.42
C MET A 58 -10.86 4.90 1.01
N ALA A 59 -9.84 5.29 0.23
CA ALA A 59 -8.86 6.28 0.65
C ALA A 59 -9.50 7.64 0.94
N ALA A 60 -10.40 8.10 0.06
CA ALA A 60 -11.11 9.37 0.22
C ALA A 60 -12.08 9.36 1.41
N ALA A 61 -12.80 8.26 1.62
CA ALA A 61 -13.81 8.15 2.68
C ALA A 61 -13.21 8.08 4.08
N ARG A 62 -11.97 7.60 4.21
CA ARG A 62 -11.31 7.55 5.51
C ARG A 62 -10.94 8.95 6.04
N GLY A 63 -10.50 9.85 5.17
CA GLY A 63 -10.06 11.19 5.54
C GLY A 63 -8.64 11.23 6.12
N GLY A 64 -8.37 12.25 6.95
CA GLY A 64 -7.03 12.57 7.45
C GLY A 64 -6.55 11.66 8.60
N GLY A 65 -5.23 11.65 8.81
CA GLY A 65 -4.58 11.02 9.99
C GLY A 65 -3.88 9.70 9.72
N ALA A 66 -4.33 8.92 8.73
CA ALA A 66 -3.63 7.72 8.25
C ALA A 66 -2.74 8.04 7.04
N ARG A 67 -1.64 7.30 6.89
CA ARG A 67 -0.69 7.43 5.77
C ARG A 67 -1.06 6.51 4.61
N TRP A 68 -1.67 5.35 4.87
CA TRP A 68 -2.07 4.41 3.82
C TRP A 68 -3.02 5.01 2.75
N PRO A 69 -3.99 5.91 3.07
CA PRO A 69 -4.85 6.50 2.04
C PRO A 69 -4.06 7.35 1.05
N ARG A 70 -3.07 8.10 1.53
CA ARG A 70 -2.19 8.92 0.69
C ARG A 70 -1.28 8.06 -0.19
N ALA A 71 -0.83 6.91 0.33
CA ALA A 71 -0.03 5.98 -0.45
C ALA A 71 -0.81 5.41 -1.64
N ILE A 72 -2.09 5.05 -1.43
CA ILE A 72 -2.98 4.58 -2.50
C ILE A 72 -3.16 5.67 -3.57
N LEU A 73 -3.51 6.89 -3.17
CA LEU A 73 -3.73 8.00 -4.11
C LEU A 73 -2.44 8.43 -4.83
N GLY A 74 -1.29 8.38 -4.15
CA GLY A 74 0.01 8.69 -4.73
C GLY A 74 0.46 7.68 -5.80
N SER A 75 0.08 6.40 -5.66
CA SER A 75 0.32 5.38 -6.67
C SER A 75 -0.52 5.57 -7.94
N SER A 76 -1.69 6.21 -7.84
CA SER A 76 -2.56 6.50 -8.99
C SER A 76 -2.09 7.70 -9.82
N SER A 77 -1.31 8.62 -9.24
CA SER A 77 -0.81 9.84 -9.90
C SER A 77 0.57 9.67 -10.57
N SER A 78 1.24 8.53 -10.38
CA SER A 78 2.65 8.37 -10.74
C SER A 78 2.92 7.91 -12.18
N SER A 79 1.91 7.80 -13.06
CA SER A 79 2.17 7.56 -14.49
C SER A 79 2.75 8.77 -15.23
N ALA A 80 2.80 9.96 -14.62
CA ALA A 80 3.31 11.19 -15.24
C ALA A 80 4.50 11.88 -14.51
N ALA A 81 4.97 11.36 -13.37
CA ALA A 81 5.92 12.11 -12.52
C ALA A 81 7.03 11.26 -11.87
N ALA A 82 7.42 10.13 -12.48
CA ALA A 82 8.56 9.33 -12.01
C ALA A 82 9.92 9.76 -12.62
N SER A 83 10.02 10.99 -13.12
CA SER A 83 11.30 11.64 -13.38
C SER A 83 11.57 12.65 -12.26
N ILE A 84 12.80 12.69 -11.76
CA ILE A 84 13.30 13.52 -10.65
C ILE A 84 13.15 12.89 -9.25
N ARG A 85 14.05 11.96 -8.93
CA ARG A 85 14.86 12.10 -7.70
C ARG A 85 16.33 11.94 -8.05
N PRO A 86 17.21 12.91 -7.71
CA PRO A 86 18.64 12.77 -7.93
C PRO A 86 19.20 11.73 -6.96
N TYR A 87 19.84 10.71 -7.51
CA TYR A 87 20.71 9.84 -6.75
C TYR A 87 21.87 10.69 -6.20
N LYS A 88 22.00 10.79 -4.87
CA LYS A 88 23.19 11.36 -4.24
C LYS A 88 24.16 10.23 -3.95
N SER A 89 25.17 10.07 -4.81
CA SER A 89 26.38 9.30 -4.51
C SER A 89 27.11 9.87 -3.30
N PRO A 90 27.58 9.04 -2.35
CA PRO A 90 28.63 9.44 -1.42
C PRO A 90 30.02 9.34 -2.10
N PRO A 91 30.98 10.21 -1.73
CA PRO A 91 32.30 10.27 -2.34
C PRO A 91 33.20 9.12 -1.87
N GLY A 92 34.19 8.80 -2.71
CA GLY A 92 35.06 7.63 -2.59
C GLY A 92 35.90 7.56 -1.30
N LYS A 93 36.31 6.32 -0.98
CA LYS A 93 37.40 6.04 -0.05
C LYS A 93 38.31 4.96 -0.63
N VAL A 94 39.49 5.43 -1.04
CA VAL A 94 40.84 4.85 -0.99
C VAL A 94 40.93 3.36 -0.65
N HIS A 95 41.57 2.61 -1.56
CA HIS A 95 42.02 1.24 -1.34
C HIS A 95 42.88 1.11 -0.06
N SER A 96 42.36 0.43 0.97
CA SER A 96 43.18 -0.06 2.08
C SER A 96 43.31 -1.58 1.96
N ARG A 97 44.48 -1.98 1.47
CA ARG A 97 45.00 -3.36 1.47
C ARG A 97 45.14 -3.82 2.92
N CYS A 98 44.90 -5.11 3.16
CA CYS A 98 45.05 -5.85 4.43
C CYS A 98 43.87 -5.85 5.43
N LYS A 99 42.84 -6.68 5.18
CA LYS A 99 41.88 -7.16 6.20
C LYS A 99 41.68 -8.68 6.22
N ARG A 100 42.65 -9.46 5.71
CA ARG A 100 42.52 -10.93 5.66
C ARG A 100 42.87 -11.63 6.98
N ILE A 101 43.68 -11.00 7.83
CA ILE A 101 44.19 -11.65 9.06
C ILE A 101 43.27 -11.41 10.27
N VAL A 102 42.63 -10.24 10.37
CA VAL A 102 41.69 -9.95 11.49
C VAL A 102 40.40 -10.79 11.43
N ARG A 103 40.00 -11.28 10.24
CA ARG A 103 38.78 -12.08 10.07
C ARG A 103 38.88 -13.49 10.67
N ARG A 104 40.07 -14.00 10.95
CA ARG A 104 40.24 -15.37 11.47
C ARG A 104 40.05 -15.43 12.99
N CYS A 105 40.47 -14.40 13.72
CA CYS A 105 40.33 -14.36 15.19
C CYS A 105 38.90 -14.01 15.66
N PHE A 106 38.15 -13.18 14.92
CA PHE A 106 36.75 -12.88 15.25
C PHE A 106 35.76 -14.03 14.97
N ARG A 107 36.16 -15.03 14.16
CA ARG A 107 35.34 -16.23 13.94
C ARG A 107 35.57 -17.27 15.04
N ALA A 108 36.78 -17.36 15.58
CA ALA A 108 37.10 -18.25 16.69
C ALA A 108 36.44 -17.83 18.02
N ARG A 109 36.15 -16.53 18.22
CA ARG A 109 35.45 -16.05 19.42
C ARG A 109 33.91 -16.05 19.32
N ARG A 110 33.32 -16.46 18.20
CA ARG A 110 31.92 -16.91 18.22
C ARG A 110 31.91 -18.38 18.63
N SER A 111 32.45 -18.62 19.82
CA SER A 111 32.08 -19.77 20.62
C SER A 111 30.57 -19.75 20.70
N ARG A 112 29.94 -20.65 19.94
CA ARG A 112 28.94 -21.64 20.37
C ARG A 112 28.11 -21.38 21.63
N ASP A 113 27.83 -20.14 21.99
CA ASP A 113 26.75 -19.86 22.92
C ASP A 113 25.45 -20.03 22.14
N GLY A 114 24.64 -20.99 22.56
CA GLY A 114 23.39 -21.33 21.91
C GLY A 114 22.62 -20.05 21.63
N ARG A 115 22.22 -19.82 20.37
CA ARG A 115 21.42 -18.64 20.01
C ARG A 115 20.31 -18.49 21.03
N SER A 116 20.38 -17.43 21.83
CA SER A 116 19.35 -17.16 22.82
C SER A 116 17.99 -17.15 22.13
N SER A 117 16.98 -17.73 22.78
CA SER A 117 15.58 -17.68 22.32
C SER A 117 15.18 -16.24 21.92
N SER A 118 15.69 -15.24 22.63
CA SER A 118 15.52 -13.81 22.32
C SER A 118 16.05 -13.40 20.94
N GLU A 119 17.21 -13.92 20.51
CA GLU A 119 17.77 -13.58 19.20
C GLU A 119 16.96 -14.24 18.07
N ILE A 120 16.47 -15.46 18.29
CA ILE A 120 15.59 -16.17 17.36
C ILE A 120 14.27 -15.40 17.22
N ALA A 121 13.67 -14.99 18.34
CA ALA A 121 12.45 -14.19 18.37
C ALA A 121 12.63 -12.86 17.60
N ARG A 122 13.72 -12.12 17.85
CA ARG A 122 14.03 -10.87 17.13
C ARG A 122 14.17 -11.08 15.63
N ARG A 123 14.80 -12.17 15.19
CA ARG A 123 14.91 -12.51 13.76
C ARG A 123 13.54 -12.79 13.14
N LEU A 124 12.67 -13.50 13.86
CA LEU A 124 11.31 -13.79 13.39
C LEU A 124 10.48 -12.50 13.30
N VAL A 125 10.54 -11.63 14.31
CA VAL A 125 9.85 -10.33 14.31
C VAL A 125 10.32 -9.50 13.12
N ARG A 126 11.64 -9.35 12.90
CA ARG A 126 12.17 -8.61 11.73
C ARG A 126 11.64 -9.14 10.40
N LYS A 127 11.56 -10.47 10.25
CA LYS A 127 10.99 -11.09 9.03
C LYS A 127 9.51 -10.77 8.87
N ARG A 128 8.71 -10.94 9.93
CA ARG A 128 7.26 -10.64 9.91
C ARG A 128 6.99 -9.15 9.67
N THR A 129 7.73 -8.27 10.33
CA THR A 129 7.66 -6.81 10.10
C THR A 129 7.97 -6.48 8.65
N LYS A 130 8.98 -7.10 8.03
CA LYS A 130 9.30 -6.88 6.60
C LYS A 130 8.16 -7.30 5.67
N VAL A 131 7.47 -8.39 5.98
CA VAL A 131 6.28 -8.82 5.24
C VAL A 131 5.14 -7.82 5.43
N LEU A 132 4.86 -7.42 6.67
CA LEU A 132 3.80 -6.47 6.99
C LEU A 132 4.00 -5.12 6.27
N ARG A 133 5.23 -4.61 6.21
CA ARG A 133 5.57 -3.37 5.48
C ARG A 133 5.16 -3.39 4.01
N LYS A 134 5.20 -4.56 3.37
CA LYS A 134 4.80 -4.73 1.96
C LYS A 134 3.30 -4.89 1.78
N MET A 135 2.57 -5.27 2.84
CA MET A 135 1.11 -5.46 2.80
C MET A 135 0.38 -4.13 3.04
N ILE A 136 0.95 -3.24 3.85
CA ILE A 136 0.34 -1.95 4.18
C ILE A 136 0.77 -0.91 3.16
N PRO A 137 -0.17 -0.22 2.47
CA PRO A 137 0.19 0.86 1.55
C PRO A 137 1.03 1.94 2.26
N GLY A 138 2.22 2.23 1.72
CA GLY A 138 3.17 3.17 2.34
C GLY A 138 3.96 2.64 3.54
N GLY A 139 3.78 1.36 3.89
CA GLY A 139 4.37 0.70 5.06
C GLY A 139 5.89 0.62 5.07
N GLU A 140 6.54 0.69 3.91
CA GLU A 140 8.01 0.60 3.79
C GLU A 140 8.76 1.69 4.56
N SER A 141 8.14 2.87 4.72
CA SER A 141 8.73 4.06 5.36
C SER A 141 8.31 4.28 6.82
N LEU A 142 7.55 3.36 7.43
CA LEU A 142 7.01 3.53 8.78
C LEU A 142 7.97 3.06 9.88
N ASP A 143 7.88 3.57 11.10
CA ASP A 143 8.45 2.86 12.27
C ASP A 143 7.56 1.66 12.66
N GLU A 144 8.03 0.80 13.56
CA GLU A 144 7.31 -0.43 13.94
C GLU A 144 5.95 -0.16 14.61
N ILE A 145 5.86 0.89 15.44
CA ILE A 145 4.62 1.22 16.18
C ILE A 145 3.60 1.83 15.20
N SER A 146 4.03 2.77 14.36
CA SER A 146 3.17 3.34 13.32
C SER A 146 2.71 2.28 12.32
N LEU A 147 3.57 1.32 11.96
CA LEU A 147 3.19 0.22 11.07
C LEU A 147 2.05 -0.62 11.64
N LEU A 148 2.10 -0.94 12.93
CA LEU A 148 1.01 -1.71 13.59
C LEU A 148 -0.28 -0.90 13.65
N ARG A 149 -0.20 0.40 13.97
CA ARG A 149 -1.35 1.31 14.00
C ARG A 149 -2.01 1.42 12.63
N GLU A 150 -1.23 1.64 11.58
CA GLU A 150 -1.72 1.71 10.19
C GLU A 150 -2.27 0.35 9.73
N ALA A 151 -1.69 -0.77 10.17
CA ALA A 151 -2.18 -2.10 9.83
C ALA A 151 -3.56 -2.40 10.43
N MET A 152 -3.72 -2.17 11.74
CA MET A 152 -5.01 -2.33 12.41
C MET A 152 -6.09 -1.49 11.74
N ASP A 153 -5.72 -0.26 11.45
CA ASP A 153 -6.60 0.70 10.83
C ASP A 153 -6.97 0.30 9.40
N TYR A 154 -6.00 -0.07 8.56
CA TYR A 154 -6.24 -0.52 7.19
C TYR A 154 -7.14 -1.76 7.14
N VAL A 155 -6.93 -2.73 8.03
CA VAL A 155 -7.78 -3.93 8.14
C VAL A 155 -9.23 -3.55 8.47
N ALA A 156 -9.46 -2.64 9.41
CA ALA A 156 -10.81 -2.20 9.74
C ALA A 156 -11.55 -1.57 8.53
N HIS A 157 -10.84 -0.81 7.69
CA HIS A 157 -11.42 -0.18 6.50
C HIS A 157 -11.59 -1.17 5.34
N LEU A 158 -10.71 -2.16 5.20
CA LEU A 158 -10.91 -3.28 4.27
C LEU A 158 -12.18 -4.06 4.60
N HIS A 159 -12.39 -4.40 5.88
CA HIS A 159 -13.62 -5.08 6.30
C HIS A 159 -14.86 -4.25 5.96
N ALA A 160 -14.87 -2.97 6.34
CA ALA A 160 -16.01 -2.10 6.06
C ALA A 160 -16.25 -1.89 4.55
N GLN A 161 -15.20 -1.85 3.73
CA GLN A 161 -15.30 -1.80 2.27
C GLN A 161 -15.96 -3.07 1.71
N VAL A 162 -15.48 -4.25 2.12
CA VAL A 162 -16.02 -5.55 1.70
C VAL A 162 -17.48 -5.71 2.11
N ASP A 163 -17.84 -5.26 3.32
CA ASP A 163 -19.21 -5.31 3.80
C ASP A 163 -20.17 -4.49 2.91
N VAL A 164 -19.75 -3.30 2.47
CA VAL A 164 -20.56 -2.48 1.54
C VAL A 164 -20.69 -3.17 0.18
N LEU A 165 -19.57 -3.65 -0.39
CA LEU A 165 -19.59 -4.29 -1.70
C LEU A 165 -20.44 -5.57 -1.72
N ARG A 166 -20.43 -6.36 -0.64
CA ARG A 166 -21.30 -7.53 -0.48
C ARG A 166 -22.78 -7.13 -0.43
N ARG A 167 -23.14 -6.09 0.32
CA ARG A 167 -24.52 -5.59 0.37
C ARG A 167 -25.01 -5.14 -1.01
N ILE A 168 -24.17 -4.45 -1.78
CA ILE A 168 -24.49 -4.07 -3.17
C ILE A 168 -24.71 -5.32 -4.02
N SER A 169 -23.79 -6.28 -3.97
CA SER A 169 -23.90 -7.53 -4.73
C SER A 169 -25.20 -8.27 -4.44
N ASN A 170 -25.58 -8.38 -3.17
CA ASN A 170 -26.80 -9.07 -2.75
C ASN A 170 -28.07 -8.31 -3.13
N ALA A 171 -28.01 -7.00 -3.31
CA ALA A 171 -29.15 -6.18 -3.71
C ALA A 171 -29.39 -6.17 -5.24
N VAL A 172 -28.42 -6.64 -6.02
CA VAL A 172 -28.46 -6.68 -7.49
C VAL A 172 -28.81 -8.08 -8.02
N GLN A 173 -28.67 -9.11 -7.18
CA GLN A 173 -29.10 -10.49 -7.47
C GLN A 173 -30.62 -10.63 -7.33
#